data_AF-A0A946I7B3-F1
#
_entry.id   AF-A0A946I7B3-F1
#
_cell.length_a   1.000
_cell.length_b   1.000
_cell.length_c   1.000
_cell.angle_alpha   90.00
_cell.angle_beta   90.00
_cell.angle_gamma   90.00
#
_symmetry.space_group_name_H-M   'P 1'
#
loop_
_entity.id
_entity.type
_entity.pdbx_description
1 polymer ?
#
loop_
_entity_poly.entity_id
_entity_poly.type
_entity_poly.pdbx_seq_one_letter_code
_entity_poly.pdbx_strand_id
1 'polypeptide(L)'
;MNKRIFIALFFTVFCAGLFAQNSSVLAQGEWYKISTTKNGIYKLSYSSVIDLGIDVDNLQISAIKLYGNGGGMLPHLNSDFRHNDLPEMAIKIYDSNNNGVFESSDYILFYGMSADIWKLNASSNLFEHKTHLFSD
;
A
#
# COMPACT_ATOMS: atom_id res chain seq x y z
N MET A 1 -43.43 -50.06 21.44
CA MET A 1 -43.50 -48.69 21.97
C MET A 1 -42.12 -48.36 22.53
N ASN A 2 -41.15 -47.99 21.68
CA ASN A 2 -40.86 -46.64 21.19
C ASN A 2 -40.56 -45.73 22.40
N LYS A 3 -39.37 -45.14 22.59
CA LYS A 3 -38.55 -44.42 21.62
C LYS A 3 -37.08 -44.41 22.09
N ARG A 4 -36.15 -44.73 21.18
CA ARG A 4 -34.71 -44.50 21.35
C ARG A 4 -34.48 -42.99 21.23
N ILE A 5 -34.00 -42.35 22.29
CA ILE A 5 -33.58 -40.96 22.28
C ILE A 5 -32.11 -40.95 21.84
N PHE A 6 -31.89 -40.72 20.55
CA PHE A 6 -30.58 -40.39 19.99
C PHE A 6 -30.39 -38.88 20.17
N ILE A 7 -29.53 -38.47 21.12
CA ILE A 7 -29.08 -37.08 21.21
C ILE A 7 -27.99 -36.91 20.16
N ALA A 8 -28.38 -36.44 18.98
CA ALA A 8 -27.44 -35.92 17.99
C ALA A 8 -27.01 -34.53 18.46
N LEU A 9 -25.80 -34.45 19.02
CA LEU A 9 -25.17 -33.19 19.39
C LEU A 9 -24.69 -32.52 18.11
N PHE A 10 -25.56 -31.72 17.49
CA PHE A 10 -25.25 -30.94 16.30
C PHE A 10 -24.31 -29.81 16.72
N PHE A 11 -23.00 -30.09 16.70
CA PHE A 11 -21.98 -29.05 16.77
C PHE A 11 -21.99 -28.35 15.40
N THR A 12 -22.96 -27.47 15.16
CA THR A 12 -22.82 -26.47 14.11
C THR A 12 -21.63 -25.61 14.48
N VAL A 13 -20.46 -25.95 13.93
CA VAL A 13 -19.33 -25.04 13.84
C VAL A 13 -19.81 -23.91 12.94
N PHE A 14 -20.37 -22.86 13.55
CA PHE A 14 -20.51 -21.58 12.90
C PHE A 14 -19.09 -21.00 12.81
N CYS A 15 -18.32 -21.49 11.84
CA CYS A 15 -17.13 -20.79 11.39
C CYS A 15 -17.66 -19.55 10.66
N ALA A 16 -18.00 -18.52 11.43
CA ALA A 16 -18.00 -17.17 10.87
C ALA A 16 -16.65 -17.04 10.16
N GLY A 17 -16.65 -16.73 8.87
CA GLY A 17 -15.42 -16.52 8.12
C GLY A 17 -14.64 -15.41 8.79
N LEU A 18 -13.74 -15.77 9.70
CA LEU A 18 -12.78 -14.86 10.29
C LEU A 18 -11.80 -14.57 9.17
N PHE A 19 -12.06 -13.49 8.44
CA PHE A 19 -11.08 -12.89 7.56
C PHE A 19 -10.00 -12.26 8.43
N ALA A 20 -9.12 -13.10 8.97
CA ALA A 20 -7.83 -12.64 9.45
C ALA A 20 -6.90 -12.47 8.25
N GLN A 21 -6.00 -11.50 8.31
CA GLN A 21 -4.95 -11.38 7.31
C GLN A 21 -4.04 -12.62 7.40
N ASN A 22 -4.17 -13.53 6.44
CA ASN A 22 -3.40 -14.78 6.43
C ASN A 22 -1.90 -14.54 6.18
N SER A 23 -1.54 -13.46 5.47
CA SER A 23 -0.17 -13.03 5.21
C SER A 23 -0.16 -11.55 4.80
N SER A 24 0.76 -10.76 5.36
CA SER A 24 1.01 -9.40 4.89
C SER A 24 2.16 -9.37 3.89
N VAL A 25 2.10 -8.45 2.91
CA VAL A 25 3.27 -8.12 2.07
C VAL A 25 4.46 -7.69 2.93
N LEU A 26 4.22 -7.06 4.08
CA LEU A 26 5.26 -6.64 5.04
C LEU A 26 5.95 -7.80 5.76
N ALA A 27 5.40 -9.03 5.67
CA ALA A 27 5.95 -10.17 6.40
C ALA A 27 7.26 -10.71 5.81
N GLN A 28 7.60 -10.31 4.57
CA GLN A 28 8.79 -10.78 3.86
C GLN A 28 9.43 -9.63 3.06
N GLY A 29 10.72 -9.79 2.76
CA GLY A 29 11.51 -8.82 2.01
C GLY A 29 12.11 -7.70 2.86
N GLU A 30 12.93 -6.87 2.22
CA GLU A 30 13.56 -5.71 2.83
C GLU A 30 12.70 -4.46 2.58
N TRP A 31 12.40 -3.71 3.64
CA TRP A 31 11.46 -2.60 3.60
C TRP A 31 12.13 -1.27 3.94
N TYR A 32 11.93 -0.31 3.04
CA TYR A 32 12.46 1.04 3.16
C TYR A 32 11.30 2.03 3.05
N LYS A 33 11.38 3.12 3.81
CA LYS A 33 10.30 4.12 3.90
C LYS A 33 10.72 5.41 3.23
N ILE A 34 9.82 5.93 2.40
CA ILE A 34 9.88 7.25 1.80
C ILE A 34 8.62 8.01 2.15
N SER A 35 8.69 9.34 2.19
CA SER A 35 7.55 10.21 2.40
C SER A 35 7.43 11.23 1.28
N THR A 36 6.21 11.65 1.00
CA THR A 36 5.90 12.66 -0.02
C THR A 36 5.11 13.79 0.63
N THR A 37 5.49 15.04 0.32
CA THR A 37 4.88 16.22 0.95
C THR A 37 3.80 16.85 0.08
N LYS A 38 3.89 16.66 -1.23
CA LYS A 38 2.98 17.26 -2.23
C LYS A 38 2.47 16.22 -3.21
N ASN A 39 1.33 16.48 -3.83
CA ASN A 39 0.84 15.68 -4.95
C ASN A 39 1.75 15.89 -6.18
N GLY A 40 2.20 14.81 -6.82
CA GLY A 40 3.01 14.93 -8.04
C GLY A 40 3.75 13.67 -8.43
N ILE A 41 4.49 13.74 -9.53
CA ILE A 41 5.41 12.68 -9.96
C ILE A 41 6.74 12.87 -9.24
N TYR A 42 7.18 11.83 -8.53
CA TYR A 42 8.45 11.78 -7.82
C TYR A 42 9.44 10.92 -8.59
N LYS A 43 10.74 11.25 -8.43
CA LYS A 43 11.85 10.47 -8.98
C LYS A 43 12.73 9.99 -7.84
N LEU A 44 12.98 8.68 -7.79
CA LEU A 44 14.06 8.10 -7.00
C LEU A 44 15.19 7.77 -7.97
N SER A 45 16.28 8.53 -7.92
CA SER A 45 17.49 8.18 -8.67
C SER A 45 18.21 7.02 -8.01
N TYR A 46 19.14 6.41 -8.72
CA TYR A 46 20.11 5.47 -8.16
C TYR A 46 20.72 5.94 -6.83
N SER A 47 21.15 7.21 -6.77
CA SER A 47 21.65 7.81 -5.53
C SER A 47 20.62 7.84 -4.40
N SER A 48 19.36 8.18 -4.69
CA SER A 48 18.29 8.18 -3.67
C SER A 48 18.07 6.78 -3.09
N VAL A 49 18.20 5.73 -3.91
CA VAL A 49 18.06 4.34 -3.49
C VAL A 49 19.22 3.94 -2.57
N ILE A 50 20.46 4.34 -2.91
CA ILE A 50 21.62 4.16 -2.04
C ILE A 50 21.47 4.93 -0.73
N ASP A 51 20.99 6.18 -0.77
CA ASP A 51 20.79 7.01 0.42
C ASP A 51 19.76 6.43 1.38
N LEU A 52 18.81 5.62 0.88
CA LEU A 52 17.88 4.84 1.69
C LEU A 52 18.54 3.62 2.37
N GLY A 53 19.78 3.30 2.03
CA GLY A 53 20.52 2.15 2.54
C GLY A 53 20.23 0.85 1.79
N ILE A 54 19.65 0.94 0.59
CA ILE A 54 19.37 -0.24 -0.24
C ILE A 54 20.65 -0.69 -0.93
N ASP A 55 20.96 -1.98 -0.83
CA ASP A 55 22.00 -2.60 -1.64
C ASP A 55 21.52 -2.72 -3.09
N VAL A 56 22.28 -2.10 -3.99
CA VAL A 56 21.99 -2.02 -5.42
C VAL A 56 22.90 -2.95 -6.23
N ASP A 57 23.83 -3.67 -5.60
CA ASP A 57 24.68 -4.63 -6.31
C ASP A 57 23.81 -5.74 -6.94
N ASN A 58 23.82 -5.79 -8.27
CA ASN A 58 22.98 -6.69 -9.08
C ASN A 58 21.47 -6.64 -8.76
N LEU A 59 20.97 -5.52 -8.23
CA LEU A 59 19.56 -5.35 -7.91
C LEU A 59 18.71 -5.47 -9.18
N GLN A 60 17.89 -6.52 -9.25
CA GLN A 60 16.98 -6.72 -10.37
C GLN A 60 15.83 -5.70 -10.31
N ILE A 61 15.58 -5.02 -11.42
CA ILE A 61 14.49 -4.05 -11.55
C ILE A 61 13.12 -4.68 -11.20
N SER A 62 12.93 -5.96 -11.51
CA SER A 62 11.70 -6.72 -11.21
C SER A 62 11.48 -6.99 -9.71
N ALA A 63 12.52 -6.86 -8.88
CA ALA A 63 12.42 -6.99 -7.43
C ALA A 63 11.99 -5.68 -6.75
N ILE A 64 12.06 -4.56 -7.46
CA ILE A 64 11.70 -3.24 -6.93
C ILE A 64 10.18 -3.09 -6.96
N LYS A 65 9.60 -2.88 -5.78
CA LYS A 65 8.17 -2.64 -5.61
C LYS A 65 7.94 -1.42 -4.74
N LEU A 66 6.84 -0.72 -5.00
CA LEU A 66 6.39 0.38 -4.17
C LEU A 66 5.01 0.03 -3.62
N TYR A 67 4.83 0.25 -2.32
CA TYR A 67 3.57 0.00 -1.64
C TYR A 67 3.16 1.24 -0.87
N GLY A 68 1.85 1.51 -0.79
CA GLY A 68 1.35 2.66 -0.05
C GLY A 68 -0.16 2.81 -0.14
N ASN A 69 -0.76 3.44 0.87
CA ASN A 69 -2.20 3.66 0.96
C ASN A 69 -2.66 5.01 0.39
N GLY A 70 -1.85 5.60 -0.51
CA GLY A 70 -2.10 6.94 -1.05
C GLY A 70 -1.94 8.04 0.00
N GLY A 71 -2.61 9.17 -0.21
CA GLY A 71 -2.63 10.31 0.69
C GLY A 71 -4.00 10.54 1.34
N GLY A 72 -4.09 11.54 2.22
CA GLY A 72 -5.31 11.81 2.97
C GLY A 72 -5.33 11.13 4.34
N MET A 73 -6.41 11.42 5.06
CA MET A 73 -6.62 10.91 6.42
C MET A 73 -7.14 9.49 6.42
N LEU A 74 -6.71 8.71 7.41
CA LEU A 74 -7.32 7.42 7.67
C LEU A 74 -8.81 7.58 8.02
N PRO A 75 -9.67 6.63 7.62
CA PRO A 75 -11.08 6.68 7.97
C PRO A 75 -11.30 6.67 9.48
N HIS A 76 -12.17 7.55 9.97
CA HIS A 76 -12.49 7.64 11.39
C HIS A 76 -13.38 6.48 11.86
N LEU A 77 -14.30 6.03 11.01
CA LEU A 77 -15.23 4.95 11.35
C LEU A 77 -14.60 3.59 11.03
N ASN A 78 -14.86 2.61 11.90
CA ASN A 78 -14.46 1.22 11.66
C ASN A 78 -15.26 0.54 10.54
N SER A 79 -16.44 1.05 10.23
CA SER A 79 -17.27 0.61 9.10
C SER A 79 -16.78 1.14 7.76
N ASP A 80 -15.96 2.18 7.74
CA ASP A 80 -15.48 2.78 6.50
C ASP A 80 -14.39 1.90 5.88
N PHE A 81 -14.37 1.91 4.54
CA PHE A 81 -13.42 1.13 3.77
C PHE A 81 -11.98 1.46 4.13
N ARG A 82 -11.18 0.40 4.31
CA ARG A 82 -9.72 0.44 4.41
C ARG A 82 -9.17 -0.82 3.77
N HIS A 83 -8.00 -0.73 3.16
CA HIS A 83 -7.33 -1.93 2.67
C HIS A 83 -6.88 -2.80 3.84
N ASN A 84 -7.03 -4.12 3.70
CA ASN A 84 -6.59 -5.08 4.70
C ASN A 84 -5.05 -5.27 4.72
N ASP A 85 -4.37 -4.85 3.66
CA ASP A 85 -2.91 -4.87 3.52
C ASP A 85 -2.46 -3.68 2.64
N LEU A 86 -1.15 -3.42 2.56
CA LEU A 86 -0.64 -2.36 1.69
C LEU A 86 -0.84 -2.71 0.20
N PRO A 87 -1.53 -1.87 -0.58
CA PRO A 87 -1.63 -2.07 -2.02
C PRO A 87 -0.33 -1.66 -2.72
N GLU A 88 -0.01 -2.38 -3.80
CA GLU A 88 1.12 -2.07 -4.67
C GLU A 88 0.77 -0.84 -5.53
N MET A 89 1.69 0.13 -5.55
CA MET A 89 1.58 1.36 -6.33
C MET A 89 2.23 1.18 -7.69
N ALA A 90 1.62 1.77 -8.72
CA ALA A 90 2.21 1.79 -10.05
C ALA A 90 3.51 2.61 -10.05
N ILE A 91 4.57 2.01 -10.58
CA ILE A 91 5.86 2.65 -10.80
C ILE A 91 6.28 2.51 -12.27
N LYS A 92 7.06 3.48 -12.74
CA LYS A 92 7.77 3.39 -14.02
C LYS A 92 9.26 3.42 -13.73
N ILE A 93 9.95 2.35 -14.09
CA ILE A 93 11.41 2.30 -13.99
C ILE A 93 11.99 2.61 -15.38
N TYR A 94 12.92 3.54 -15.41
CA TYR A 94 13.74 3.85 -16.58
C TYR A 94 15.04 3.10 -16.45
N ASP A 95 15.17 2.05 -17.26
CA ASP A 95 16.38 1.27 -17.44
C ASP A 95 17.13 1.85 -18.65
N SER A 96 18.30 2.41 -18.41
CA SER A 96 19.06 3.16 -19.41
C SER A 96 19.70 2.26 -20.47
N ASN A 97 20.06 1.02 -20.13
CA ASN A 97 20.75 0.09 -21.02
C ASN A 97 19.92 -1.18 -21.34
N ASN A 98 18.72 -1.30 -20.76
CA ASN A 98 17.77 -2.39 -20.94
C ASN A 98 18.30 -3.77 -20.51
N ASN A 99 19.16 -3.83 -19.48
CA ASN A 99 19.70 -5.10 -18.97
C ASN A 99 18.89 -5.69 -17.80
N GLY A 100 17.90 -4.97 -17.28
CA GLY A 100 17.07 -5.39 -16.15
C GLY A 100 17.71 -5.26 -14.77
N VAL A 101 18.90 -4.68 -14.68
CA VAL A 101 19.64 -4.40 -13.44
C VAL A 101 19.55 -2.90 -13.16
N PHE A 102 19.31 -2.53 -11.90
CA PHE A 102 19.20 -1.12 -11.51
C PHE A 102 20.58 -0.51 -11.30
N GLU A 103 20.99 0.35 -12.23
CA GLU A 103 22.34 0.92 -12.28
C GLU A 103 22.36 2.45 -12.19
N SER A 104 23.57 3.02 -12.18
CA SER A 104 23.85 4.44 -11.91
C SER A 104 23.04 5.46 -12.73
N SER A 105 22.60 5.11 -13.95
CA SER A 105 21.83 6.00 -14.84
C SER A 105 20.32 5.77 -14.78
N ASP A 106 19.88 4.84 -13.93
CA ASP A 106 18.49 4.42 -13.84
C ASP A 106 17.75 5.17 -12.73
N TYR A 107 16.42 5.17 -12.83
CA TYR A 107 15.56 5.82 -11.85
C TYR A 107 14.14 5.26 -11.87
N ILE A 108 13.46 5.43 -10.73
CA ILE A 108 12.07 5.03 -10.52
C ILE A 108 11.22 6.30 -10.50
N LEU A 109 10.11 6.28 -11.24
CA LEU A 109 9.07 7.29 -11.20
C LEU A 109 7.80 6.73 -10.60
N PHE A 110 7.14 7.51 -9.75
CA PHE A 110 5.84 7.16 -9.17
C PHE A 110 5.03 8.41 -8.87
N TYR A 111 3.71 8.27 -8.77
CA TYR A 111 2.84 9.35 -8.32
C TYR A 111 2.72 9.32 -6.79
N GLY A 112 3.23 10.36 -6.14
CA GLY A 112 3.13 10.57 -4.70
C GLY A 112 1.97 11.50 -4.35
N MET A 113 1.36 11.25 -3.20
CA MET A 113 0.25 12.05 -2.67
C MET A 113 0.64 12.72 -1.36
N SER A 114 0.13 13.92 -1.13
CA SER A 114 0.24 14.63 0.14
C SER A 114 -0.75 14.04 1.16
N ALA A 115 -0.48 14.27 2.45
CA ALA A 115 -1.44 14.00 3.51
C ALA A 115 -2.68 14.90 3.37
N ASP A 116 -2.52 16.11 2.83
CA ASP A 116 -3.60 17.03 2.51
C ASP A 116 -4.23 16.66 1.16
N ILE A 117 -5.56 16.69 1.08
CA ILE A 117 -6.29 16.32 -0.13
C ILE A 117 -7.23 17.42 -0.60
N TRP A 118 -7.40 17.48 -1.92
CA TRP A 118 -8.45 18.25 -2.57
C TRP A 118 -9.57 17.30 -2.97
N LYS A 119 -10.78 17.51 -2.45
CA LYS A 119 -11.94 16.69 -2.77
C LYS A 119 -12.98 17.53 -3.51
N LEU A 120 -13.46 17.03 -4.66
CA LEU A 120 -14.58 17.66 -5.35
C LEU A 120 -15.86 17.48 -4.53
N ASN A 121 -16.50 18.58 -4.17
CA ASN A 121 -17.85 18.58 -3.62
C ASN A 121 -18.84 18.57 -4.78
N ALA A 122 -19.55 17.46 -4.96
CA ALA A 122 -20.49 17.27 -6.06
C ALA A 122 -21.73 18.18 -5.99
N SER A 123 -22.07 18.70 -4.82
CA SER A 123 -23.21 19.61 -4.64
C SER A 123 -22.86 21.05 -5.03
N SER A 124 -21.65 21.50 -4.71
CA SER A 124 -21.19 22.86 -5.05
C SER A 124 -20.39 22.92 -6.36
N ASN A 125 -19.95 21.78 -6.89
CA ASN A 125 -18.98 21.67 -7.99
C ASN A 125 -17.65 22.40 -7.72
N LEU A 126 -17.28 22.57 -6.45
CA LEU A 126 -16.02 23.19 -6.03
C LEU A 126 -15.11 22.17 -5.38
N PHE A 127 -13.80 22.38 -5.50
CA PHE A 127 -12.82 21.60 -4.74
C PHE A 127 -12.68 22.16 -3.32
N GLU A 128 -12.76 21.26 -2.34
CA GLU A 128 -12.53 21.57 -0.93
C GLU A 128 -11.16 21.05 -0.52
N HIS A 129 -10.36 21.94 0.07
CA HIS A 129 -9.10 21.57 0.71
C HIS A 129 -9.38 20.92 2.06
N LYS A 130 -8.83 19.74 2.29
CA LYS A 130 -8.89 19.04 3.57
C LYS A 130 -7.49 18.82 4.09
N THR A 131 -7.17 19.55 5.14
CA THR A 131 -5.91 19.41 5.86
C THR A 131 -5.91 18.16 6.72
N HIS A 132 -4.80 17.45 6.74
CA HIS A 132 -4.59 16.30 7.59
C HIS A 132 -4.38 16.75 9.04
N LEU A 133 -5.27 16.35 9.94
CA LEU A 133 -5.28 16.79 11.34
C LEU A 133 -4.06 16.31 12.17
N PHE A 134 -3.33 15.31 11.68
CA PHE A 134 -2.23 14.66 12.40
C PHE A 134 -0.91 14.61 11.61
N SER A 135 -0.81 15.38 10.53
CA SER A 135 0.42 15.50 9.73
C SER A 135 0.79 16.97 9.66
N ASP A 136 2.05 17.28 9.88
CA ASP A 136 2.65 18.61 9.81
C ASP A 136 3.35 18.88 8.46
#